data_AF-A0A7W9ZP67-F1
#
_entry.id   AF-A0A7W9ZP67-F1
#
_cell.length_a   1.000
_cell.length_b   1.000
_cell.length_c   1.000
_cell.angle_alpha   90.00
_cell.angle_beta   90.00
_cell.angle_gamma   90.00
#
_symmetry.space_group_name_H-M   'P 1'
#
loop_
_entity.id
_entity.type
_entity.pdbx_description
1 polymer ?
#
loop_
_entity_poly.entity_id
_entity_poly.type
_entity_poly.pdbx_seq_one_letter_code
_entity_poly.pdbx_strand_id
1 'polypeptide(L)'
;MNKGTKSFDFDYIIIDTSPSRNFLLKNALNVTDHIIIPVQVERWSIESFSILTETTNNIQNIKNKKYNISIIENQFIKNRNTLKEVEDVLYEEYGKYIKGKIHFSNSIKVFINDFLEPSLKEIYYREAENALKAIL
;
A
#
# COMPACT_ATOMS: atom_id res chain seq x y z
N MET A 1 -2.22 38.55 2.38
CA MET A 1 -3.01 37.84 3.42
C MET A 1 -4.12 37.08 2.72
N ASN A 2 -3.95 35.78 2.45
CA ASN A 2 -4.97 34.97 1.81
C ASN A 2 -6.00 34.51 2.84
N LYS A 3 -7.06 35.32 3.00
CA LYS A 3 -8.31 34.91 3.65
C LYS A 3 -9.03 33.95 2.70
N GLY A 4 -8.95 32.64 2.90
CA GLY A 4 -9.69 31.71 2.05
C GLY A 4 -9.65 30.23 2.42
N THR A 5 -8.57 29.73 3.03
CA THR A 5 -8.49 28.32 3.42
C THR A 5 -8.84 28.16 4.89
N LYS A 6 -10.01 27.59 5.15
CA LYS A 6 -10.36 27.00 6.44
C LYS A 6 -9.22 26.05 6.84
N SER A 7 -8.62 26.17 8.02
CA SER A 7 -7.75 25.10 8.51
C SER A 7 -8.65 23.90 8.73
N PHE A 8 -8.31 22.79 8.07
CA PHE A 8 -8.94 21.53 8.35
C PHE A 8 -8.06 20.82 9.36
N ASP A 9 -8.61 20.51 10.53
CA ASP A 9 -7.91 19.81 11.60
C ASP A 9 -8.03 18.30 11.36
N PHE A 10 -7.30 17.80 10.38
CA PHE A 10 -7.15 16.36 10.13
C PHE A 10 -5.73 15.93 10.46
N ASP A 11 -5.60 14.86 11.25
CA ASP A 11 -4.30 14.24 11.51
C ASP A 11 -3.78 13.50 10.25
N TYR A 12 -4.69 12.94 9.45
CA TYR A 12 -4.37 12.15 8.26
C TYR A 12 -5.34 12.41 7.10
N ILE A 13 -4.80 12.35 5.88
CA ILE A 13 -5.56 12.35 4.62
C ILE A 13 -5.20 11.08 3.85
N ILE A 14 -6.19 10.27 3.53
CA ILE A 14 -6.03 9.06 2.71
C ILE A 14 -6.44 9.40 1.27
N ILE A 15 -5.57 9.09 0.31
CA ILE A 15 -5.83 9.26 -1.12
C ILE A 15 -5.81 7.88 -1.76
N ASP A 16 -6.97 7.42 -2.22
CA ASP A 16 -7.09 6.19 -3.02
C ASP A 16 -7.25 6.56 -4.50
N THR A 17 -6.39 6.03 -5.36
CA THR A 17 -6.41 6.27 -6.79
C THR A 17 -6.10 4.98 -7.54
N SER A 18 -6.70 4.82 -8.72
CA SER A 18 -6.32 3.72 -9.61
C SER A 18 -4.83 3.82 -9.98
N PRO A 19 -4.14 2.68 -10.16
CA PRO A 19 -2.70 2.65 -10.47
C PRO A 19 -2.37 3.07 -11.90
N SER A 20 -3.32 3.69 -12.62
CA SER A 20 -3.11 4.13 -13.99
C SER A 20 -2.11 5.28 -14.04
N ARG A 21 -1.21 5.28 -15.04
CA ARG A 21 -0.21 6.35 -15.31
C ARG A 21 -0.86 7.67 -15.78
N ASN A 22 -1.98 8.05 -15.19
CA ASN A 22 -2.71 9.28 -15.49
C ASN A 22 -2.22 10.45 -14.61
N PHE A 23 -2.76 11.64 -14.86
CA PHE A 23 -2.42 12.84 -14.08
C PHE A 23 -2.87 12.77 -12.61
N LEU A 24 -3.89 11.97 -12.28
CA LEU A 24 -4.40 11.85 -10.92
C LEU A 24 -3.37 11.19 -10.00
N LEU A 25 -2.75 10.09 -10.43
CA LEU A 25 -1.69 9.42 -9.67
C LEU A 25 -0.51 10.38 -9.41
N LYS A 26 -0.08 11.13 -10.43
CA LYS A 26 1.00 12.12 -10.28
C LYS A 26 0.65 13.23 -9.29
N ASN A 27 -0.59 13.73 -9.33
CA ASN A 27 -1.06 14.76 -8.41
C ASN A 27 -1.18 14.24 -6.98
N ALA A 28 -1.68 13.03 -6.78
CA ALA A 28 -1.72 12.36 -5.49
C ALA A 28 -0.31 12.22 -4.91
N LEU A 29 0.61 11.60 -5.65
CA LEU A 29 2.00 11.43 -5.23
C LEU A 29 2.67 12.77 -4.90
N ASN A 30 2.38 13.83 -5.66
CA ASN A 30 2.94 15.15 -5.39
C ASN A 30 2.59 15.70 -4.00
N VAL A 31 1.42 15.39 -3.45
CA VAL A 31 0.98 15.85 -2.12
C VAL A 31 1.20 14.82 -1.02
N THR A 32 1.47 13.56 -1.35
CA THR A 32 1.63 12.44 -0.39
C THR A 32 3.00 12.38 0.29
N ASP A 33 3.04 12.22 1.61
CA ASP A 33 4.28 11.97 2.36
C ASP A 33 4.58 10.47 2.53
N HIS A 34 3.53 9.66 2.79
CA HIS A 34 3.61 8.22 3.00
C HIS A 34 2.85 7.46 1.91
N ILE A 35 3.50 6.47 1.29
CA ILE A 35 2.90 5.62 0.26
C ILE A 35 2.76 4.21 0.83
N ILE A 36 1.53 3.69 0.84
CA ILE A 36 1.23 2.30 1.20
C ILE A 36 0.86 1.55 -0.08
N ILE A 37 1.56 0.47 -0.37
CA ILE A 37 1.36 -0.36 -1.57
C ILE A 37 0.90 -1.75 -1.12
N PRO A 38 -0.41 -2.06 -1.22
CA PRO A 38 -0.89 -3.43 -1.02
C PRO A 38 -0.55 -4.27 -2.25
N VAL A 39 0.15 -5.39 -2.07
CA VAL A 39 0.48 -6.30 -3.18
C VAL A 39 0.12 -7.73 -2.86
N GLN A 40 -0.62 -8.34 -3.79
CA GLN A 40 -0.77 -9.77 -3.84
C GLN A 40 0.40 -10.36 -4.65
N VAL A 41 1.10 -11.34 -4.10
CA VAL A 41 2.17 -12.04 -4.84
C VAL A 41 1.53 -12.90 -5.93
N GLU A 42 1.88 -12.58 -7.16
CA GLU A 42 1.50 -13.19 -8.42
C GLU A 42 2.62 -12.98 -9.43
N ARG A 43 2.60 -13.69 -10.57
CA ARG A 43 3.67 -13.61 -11.59
C ARG A 43 3.94 -12.17 -12.08
N TRP A 44 2.96 -11.28 -12.00
CA TRP A 44 3.04 -9.89 -12.48
C TRP A 44 3.34 -8.86 -11.38
N SER A 45 3.54 -9.30 -10.13
CA SER A 45 3.73 -8.39 -8.99
C SER A 45 5.03 -7.61 -9.10
N ILE A 46 6.12 -8.26 -9.52
CA ILE A 46 7.44 -7.64 -9.67
C ILE A 46 7.41 -6.52 -10.72
N GLU A 47 6.78 -6.78 -11.88
CA GLU A 47 6.66 -5.77 -12.95
C GLU A 47 5.87 -4.54 -12.48
N SER A 48 4.78 -4.77 -11.74
CA SER A 48 3.96 -3.69 -11.17
C SER A 48 4.75 -2.82 -10.18
N PHE A 49 5.62 -3.43 -9.37
CA PHE A 49 6.52 -2.68 -8.47
C PHE A 49 7.57 -1.87 -9.22
N SER A 50 8.15 -2.42 -10.28
CA SER A 50 9.12 -1.69 -11.11
C SER A 50 8.52 -0.39 -11.66
N ILE A 51 7.27 -0.43 -12.15
CA ILE A 51 6.56 0.76 -12.66
C ILE A 51 6.32 1.80 -11.54
N LEU A 52 5.92 1.36 -10.36
CA LEU A 52 5.71 2.24 -9.21
C LEU A 52 7.02 2.87 -8.71
N THR A 53 8.08 2.07 -8.65
CA THR A 53 9.42 2.51 -8.25
C THR A 53 9.98 3.51 -9.27
N GLU A 54 9.81 3.26 -10.57
CA GLU A 54 10.18 4.20 -11.62
C GLU A 54 9.40 5.52 -11.49
N THR A 55 8.09 5.44 -11.29
CA THR A 55 7.22 6.62 -11.18
C THR A 55 7.56 7.46 -9.95
N THR A 56 7.80 6.82 -8.80
CA THR A 56 8.22 7.50 -7.58
C THR A 56 9.60 8.15 -7.76
N ASN A 57 10.60 7.40 -8.24
CA ASN A 57 11.95 7.92 -8.53
C ASN A 57 11.91 9.14 -9.47
N ASN A 58 11.11 9.09 -10.53
CA ASN A 58 10.93 10.21 -11.45
C ASN A 58 10.42 11.47 -10.73
N ILE A 59 9.42 11.34 -9.85
CA ILE A 59 8.91 12.50 -9.09
C ILE A 59 9.93 12.98 -8.05
N GLN A 60 10.64 12.05 -7.37
CA GLN A 60 11.68 12.38 -6.41
C GLN A 60 12.79 13.21 -7.07
N ASN A 61 13.23 12.83 -8.26
CA ASN A 61 14.26 13.55 -9.04
C ASN A 61 13.79 14.93 -9.49
N ILE A 62 12.54 15.07 -9.92
CA ILE A 62 12.02 16.36 -10.42
C ILE A 62 11.74 17.34 -9.27
N LYS A 63 11.25 16.84 -8.13
CA LYS A 63 10.72 17.68 -7.04
C LYS A 63 11.55 17.67 -5.76
N ASN A 64 12.69 16.97 -5.73
CA ASN A 64 13.50 16.74 -4.53
C ASN A 64 12.68 16.20 -3.34
N LYS A 65 11.61 15.45 -3.63
CA LYS A 65 10.73 14.85 -2.60
C LYS A 65 11.28 13.49 -2.19
N LYS A 66 11.09 13.10 -0.93
CA LYS A 66 11.34 11.74 -0.46
C LYS A 66 10.03 11.16 0.05
N TYR A 67 9.74 9.92 -0.34
CA TYR A 67 8.55 9.20 0.09
C TYR A 67 8.89 8.15 1.14
N ASN A 68 8.04 8.03 2.15
CA ASN A 68 8.06 6.89 3.05
C ASN A 68 7.25 5.75 2.40
N ILE A 69 7.93 4.85 1.69
CA ILE A 69 7.29 3.74 0.98
C ILE A 69 7.18 2.52 1.89
N SER A 70 5.97 1.98 1.99
CA SER A 70 5.65 0.77 2.74
C SER A 70 4.84 -0.20 1.88
N ILE A 71 5.26 -1.46 1.84
CA ILE A 71 4.60 -2.53 1.09
C ILE A 71 3.92 -3.46 2.08
N ILE A 72 2.65 -3.79 1.81
CA ILE A 72 1.91 -4.81 2.55
C ILE A 72 1.61 -5.97 1.61
N GLU A 73 2.09 -7.16 1.94
CA GLU A 73 1.68 -8.35 1.22
C GLU A 73 0.22 -8.67 1.57
N ASN A 74 -0.67 -8.66 0.59
CA ASN A 74 -2.10 -8.84 0.76
C ASN A 74 -2.55 -10.20 0.19
N GLN A 75 -3.66 -10.71 0.72
CA GLN A 75 -4.22 -12.02 0.35
C GLN A 75 -3.21 -13.16 0.46
N PHE A 76 -2.34 -13.09 1.48
CA PHE A 76 -1.35 -14.13 1.73
C PHE A 76 -2.05 -15.46 2.08
N ILE A 77 -1.56 -16.55 1.49
CA ILE A 77 -2.05 -17.90 1.74
C ILE A 77 -0.85 -18.75 2.14
N LYS A 78 -0.88 -19.26 3.38
CA LYS A 78 0.18 -20.10 3.92
C LYS A 78 0.37 -21.35 3.05
N ASN A 79 1.63 -21.75 2.85
CA ASN A 79 2.03 -22.96 2.10
C ASN A 79 1.67 -22.95 0.61
N ARG A 80 1.55 -21.77 -0.02
CA ARG A 80 1.34 -21.65 -1.47
C ARG A 80 2.66 -21.83 -2.24
N ASN A 81 3.08 -23.08 -2.43
CA ASN A 81 4.35 -23.41 -3.09
C ASN A 81 4.48 -22.90 -4.54
N THR A 82 3.36 -22.67 -5.24
CA THR A 82 3.36 -22.30 -6.67
C THR A 82 3.95 -20.93 -6.99
N LEU A 83 4.12 -20.05 -5.99
CA LEU A 83 4.61 -18.69 -6.17
C LEU A 83 5.85 -18.38 -5.33
N LYS A 84 6.46 -19.41 -4.75
CA LYS A 84 7.57 -19.24 -3.82
C LYS A 84 8.75 -18.51 -4.45
N GLU A 85 9.11 -18.86 -5.69
CA GLU A 85 10.17 -18.16 -6.43
C GLU A 85 9.88 -16.67 -6.63
N VAL A 86 8.62 -16.30 -6.88
CA VAL A 86 8.22 -14.89 -7.05
C VAL A 86 8.25 -14.15 -5.71
N GLU A 87 7.83 -14.83 -4.64
CA GLU A 87 7.92 -14.31 -3.27
C GLU A 87 9.39 -14.08 -2.89
N ASP A 88 10.28 -15.03 -3.16
CA ASP A 88 11.71 -14.93 -2.86
C ASP A 88 12.32 -13.70 -3.56
N VAL A 89 12.07 -13.53 -4.87
CA VAL A 89 12.53 -12.35 -5.63
C VAL A 89 11.96 -11.04 -5.06
N LEU A 90 10.68 -11.03 -4.69
CA LEU A 90 10.04 -9.86 -4.08
C LEU A 90 10.76 -9.46 -2.78
N TYR A 91 11.10 -10.44 -1.94
CA TYR A 91 11.80 -10.22 -0.68
C TYR A 91 13.26 -9.81 -0.88
N GLU A 92 13.95 -10.37 -1.87
CA GLU A 92 15.31 -9.98 -2.23
C GLU A 92 15.39 -8.53 -2.72
N GLU A 93 14.49 -8.11 -3.61
CA GLU A 93 14.52 -6.76 -4.20
C GLU A 93 13.90 -5.69 -3.29
N TYR A 94 12.77 -6.00 -2.65
CA TYR A 94 11.92 -5.02 -1.98
C TYR A 94 11.72 -5.26 -0.47
N GLY A 95 12.36 -6.29 0.12
CA GLY A 95 12.16 -6.69 1.50
C GLY A 95 12.26 -5.55 2.53
N LYS A 96 13.13 -4.57 2.30
CA LYS A 96 13.29 -3.39 3.19
C LYS A 96 12.03 -2.51 3.29
N TYR A 97 11.18 -2.53 2.27
CA TYR A 97 9.92 -1.79 2.22
C TYR A 97 8.74 -2.61 2.74
N ILE A 98 8.86 -3.94 2.84
CA ILE A 98 7.76 -4.81 3.28
C ILE A 98 7.56 -4.65 4.80
N LYS A 99 6.36 -4.23 5.21
CA LYS A 99 6.01 -3.96 6.62
C LYS A 99 5.09 -5.01 7.25
N GLY A 100 4.54 -5.93 6.44
CA GLY A 100 3.71 -7.00 6.97
C GLY A 100 3.03 -7.82 5.87
N LYS A 101 2.36 -8.88 6.32
CA LYS A 101 1.50 -9.74 5.50
C LYS A 101 0.11 -9.77 6.10
N ILE A 102 -0.91 -9.71 5.26
CA ILE A 102 -2.31 -9.88 5.63
C ILE A 102 -2.84 -11.12 4.94
N HIS A 103 -3.28 -12.10 5.72
CA HIS A 103 -3.85 -13.32 5.18
C HIS A 103 -5.16 -13.07 4.46
N PHE A 104 -5.40 -13.88 3.42
CA PHE A 104 -6.71 -13.95 2.80
C PHE A 104 -7.77 -14.37 3.82
N SER A 105 -8.89 -13.64 3.87
CA SER A 105 -10.07 -14.01 4.67
C SER A 105 -11.35 -13.71 3.91
N ASN A 106 -12.25 -14.69 3.84
CA ASN A 106 -13.57 -14.52 3.21
C ASN A 106 -14.42 -13.47 3.93
N SER A 107 -14.23 -13.29 5.24
CA SER A 107 -14.95 -12.29 6.03
C SER A 107 -14.68 -10.86 5.54
N ILE A 108 -13.54 -10.60 4.89
CA ILE A 108 -13.24 -9.29 4.30
C ILE A 108 -14.26 -8.93 3.22
N LYS A 109 -14.55 -9.88 2.33
CA LYS A 109 -15.54 -9.66 1.27
C LYS A 109 -16.95 -9.45 1.84
N VAL A 110 -17.29 -10.16 2.90
CA VAL A 110 -18.59 -10.06 3.56
C VAL A 110 -18.78 -8.66 4.14
N PHE A 111 -17.86 -8.19 4.99
CA PHE A 111 -18.05 -6.88 5.62
C PHE A 111 -17.98 -5.73 4.61
N ILE A 112 -17.19 -5.83 3.54
CA ILE A 112 -17.15 -4.82 2.49
C ILE A 112 -18.50 -4.76 1.76
N ASN A 113 -19.04 -5.91 1.33
CA ASN A 113 -20.30 -5.96 0.58
C ASN A 113 -21.50 -5.53 1.42
N ASP A 114 -21.47 -5.85 2.71
CA ASP A 114 -22.57 -5.57 3.64
C ASP A 114 -22.38 -4.24 4.38
N PHE A 115 -21.33 -3.47 4.06
CA PHE A 115 -20.95 -2.22 4.74
C PHE A 115 -20.86 -2.36 6.28
N LEU A 116 -20.30 -3.49 6.74
CA LEU A 116 -20.11 -3.80 8.16
C LEU A 116 -18.70 -3.43 8.61
N GLU A 117 -18.55 -3.21 9.91
CA GLU A 117 -17.25 -3.04 10.55
C GLU A 117 -16.48 -4.38 10.60
N PRO A 118 -15.16 -4.36 10.38
CA PRO A 118 -14.34 -5.56 10.52
C PRO A 118 -14.29 -6.00 11.99
N SER A 119 -14.28 -7.32 12.20
CA SER A 119 -14.19 -7.89 13.56
C SER A 119 -12.76 -7.79 14.10
N LEU A 120 -12.60 -7.12 15.25
CA LEU A 120 -11.31 -6.99 15.96
C LEU A 120 -10.69 -8.34 16.36
N LYS A 121 -11.49 -9.42 16.39
CA LYS A 121 -11.04 -10.76 16.77
C LYS A 121 -10.39 -11.51 15.60
N GLU A 122 -10.55 -11.02 14.38
CA GLU A 122 -10.05 -11.67 13.18
C GLU A 122 -8.53 -11.54 13.05
N ILE A 123 -7.91 -12.53 12.42
CA ILE A 123 -6.46 -12.56 12.22
C ILE A 123 -6.01 -11.42 11.31
N TYR A 124 -6.71 -11.19 10.19
CA TYR A 124 -6.37 -10.12 9.25
C TYR A 124 -6.38 -8.73 9.89
N TYR A 125 -7.26 -8.51 10.88
CA TYR A 125 -7.36 -7.23 11.58
C TYR A 125 -6.10 -6.97 12.41
N ARG A 126 -5.68 -7.97 13.21
CA ARG A 126 -4.44 -7.90 13.99
C ARG A 126 -3.21 -7.75 13.11
N GLU A 127 -3.19 -8.42 11.96
CA GLU A 127 -2.11 -8.32 10.98
C GLU A 127 -2.02 -6.92 10.37
N ALA A 128 -3.16 -6.33 10.00
CA ALA A 128 -3.23 -4.96 9.52
C ALA A 128 -2.78 -3.95 10.60
N GLU A 129 -3.19 -4.15 11.86
CA GLU A 129 -2.77 -3.31 12.98
C GLU A 129 -1.25 -3.37 13.20
N ASN A 130 -0.67 -4.57 13.18
CA ASN A 130 0.78 -4.75 13.30
C ASN A 130 1.55 -4.14 12.13
N ALA A 131 1.03 -4.29 10.91
CA ALA A 131 1.61 -3.67 9.73
C ALA A 131 1.57 -2.14 9.82
N LEU A 132 0.48 -1.56 10.30
CA LEU A 132 0.35 -0.11 10.49
C LEU A 132 1.35 0.43 11.52
N LYS A 133 1.58 -0.30 12.63
CA LYS A 133 2.61 0.04 13.63
C LYS A 133 4.04 -0.01 13.08
N ALA A 134 4.28 -0.71 11.97
CA ALA A 134 5.57 -0.75 11.30
C ALA A 134 5.72 0.36 10.23
N ILE A 135 4.65 1.08 9.92
CA ILE A 135 4.61 2.20 8.95
C ILE A 135 4.74 3.56 9.64
N LEU A 136 4.02 3.73 10.76
CA LEU A 136 3.96 4.97 11.56
C LEU A 136 5.05 4.98 12.64
#